data_AF-A0A2E6T5K9-F1
#
_entry.id   AF-A0A2E6T5K9-F1
#
_cell.length_a   1.000
_cell.length_b   1.000
_cell.length_c   1.000
_cell.angle_alpha   90.00
_cell.angle_beta   90.00
_cell.angle_gamma   90.00
#
_symmetry.space_group_name_H-M   'P 1'
#
loop_
_entity.id
_entity.type
_entity.pdbx_description
1 polymer ?
#
loop_
_entity_poly.entity_id
_entity_poly.type
_entity_poly.pdbx_seq_one_letter_code
_entity_poly.pdbx_strand_id
1 'polypeptide(L)'
;MSILAVGIAIGVSAAESPFAIFKKVVSLPETEREAAMTQFKLSSERKRNIVLSKVREYSALPETERNRKLDVLDFRWHLLPLMKAPKAERGDRLASVPERFRNYIERRLDGWDKLDSEVRLELLRNESFLRYLSSFGRGRHSRVAMTNHIGQMPPRLKEGIEGKITDWREKPKTDRRRMTRQFHRFFDLPSKEQERALRQLSRRERERMESSL
;
A
#
# COMPACT_ATOMS: atom_id res chain seq x y z
N MET A 1 -25.58 42.02 9.60
CA MET A 1 -24.17 42.06 10.07
C MET A 1 -23.61 40.66 9.92
N SER A 2 -22.69 40.51 8.97
CA SER A 2 -22.34 39.27 8.29
C SER A 2 -21.50 38.31 9.12
N ILE A 3 -21.87 37.03 9.14
CA ILE A 3 -21.03 35.93 9.58
C ILE A 3 -20.08 35.62 8.43
N LEU A 4 -18.78 35.84 8.64
CA LEU A 4 -17.72 35.44 7.72
C LEU A 4 -17.69 33.91 7.62
N ALA A 5 -18.24 33.39 6.52
CA ALA A 5 -17.97 32.04 6.06
C ALA A 5 -16.51 31.98 5.59
N VAL A 6 -15.61 31.52 6.46
CA VAL A 6 -14.26 31.14 6.07
C VAL A 6 -14.37 29.82 5.31
N GLY A 7 -14.67 29.93 4.02
CA GLY A 7 -14.54 28.84 3.07
C GLY A 7 -13.06 28.55 2.86
N ILE A 8 -12.47 27.65 3.65
CA ILE A 8 -11.15 27.11 3.32
C ILE A 8 -11.34 26.14 2.16
N ALA A 9 -11.24 26.67 0.94
CA ALA A 9 -11.01 25.87 -0.24
C ALA A 9 -9.58 25.31 -0.18
N ILE A 10 -9.37 24.23 0.59
CA ILE A 10 -8.16 23.42 0.45
C ILE A 10 -8.36 22.59 -0.81
N GLY A 11 -7.84 23.09 -1.93
CA GLY A 11 -7.58 22.24 -3.08
C GLY A 11 -6.77 21.04 -2.60
N VAL A 12 -7.22 19.82 -2.92
CA VAL A 12 -6.43 18.60 -2.70
C VAL A 12 -5.12 18.78 -3.44
N SER A 13 -4.09 19.23 -2.71
CA SER A 13 -2.72 19.25 -3.16
C SER A 13 -2.29 17.81 -3.38
N ALA A 14 -1.44 17.57 -4.37
CA ALA A 14 -0.75 16.28 -4.57
C ALA A 14 -0.04 15.78 -3.29
N ALA A 15 0.16 16.65 -2.30
CA ALA A 15 0.70 16.33 -0.98
C ALA A 15 -0.22 15.48 -0.08
N GLU A 16 -1.53 15.41 -0.32
CA GLU A 16 -2.45 14.68 0.56
C GLU A 16 -3.13 13.52 -0.17
N SER A 17 -2.67 12.29 0.11
CA SER A 17 -3.20 11.09 -0.52
C SER A 17 -4.68 10.88 -0.20
N PRO A 18 -5.43 10.13 -1.03
CA PRO A 18 -6.81 9.74 -0.72
C PRO A 18 -6.93 9.02 0.64
N PHE A 19 -5.88 8.31 1.07
CA PHE A 19 -5.85 7.61 2.35
C PHE A 19 -5.62 8.55 3.53
N ALA A 20 -4.82 9.60 3.36
CA ALA A 20 -4.65 10.65 4.37
C ALA A 20 -5.98 11.41 4.59
N ILE A 21 -6.68 11.76 3.51
CA ILE A 21 -8.03 12.35 3.58
C ILE A 21 -9.00 11.38 4.26
N PHE A 22 -9.01 10.11 3.87
CA PHE A 22 -9.86 9.09 4.49
C PHE A 22 -9.59 8.89 5.97
N LYS A 23 -8.32 8.93 6.40
CA LYS A 23 -7.95 8.87 7.81
C LYS A 23 -8.54 10.04 8.61
N LYS A 24 -8.56 11.25 8.05
CA LYS A 24 -9.23 12.40 8.67
C LYS A 24 -10.73 12.14 8.81
N VAL A 25 -11.40 11.74 7.72
CA VAL A 25 -12.86 11.50 7.71
C VAL A 25 -13.27 10.45 8.74
N VAL A 26 -12.59 9.30 8.82
CA VAL A 26 -12.94 8.23 9.78
C VAL A 26 -12.73 8.67 11.23
N SER A 27 -11.84 9.63 11.48
CA SER A 27 -11.57 10.15 12.82
C SER A 27 -12.60 11.19 13.28
N LEU A 28 -13.44 11.71 12.39
CA LEU A 28 -14.50 12.66 12.74
C LEU A 28 -15.69 11.97 13.44
N PRO A 29 -16.48 12.72 14.22
CA PRO A 29 -17.78 12.28 14.72
C PRO A 29 -18.72 11.87 13.58
N GLU A 30 -19.62 10.92 13.83
CA GLU A 30 -20.53 10.38 12.80
C GLU A 30 -21.34 11.47 12.08
N THR A 31 -21.79 12.48 12.83
CA THR A 31 -22.55 13.63 12.34
C THR A 31 -21.78 14.52 11.35
N GLU A 32 -20.45 14.46 11.36
CA GLU A 32 -19.58 15.29 10.50
C GLU A 32 -19.02 14.52 9.31
N ARG A 33 -19.09 13.18 9.33
CA ARG A 33 -18.47 12.33 8.30
C ARG A 33 -19.06 12.55 6.92
N GLU A 34 -20.38 12.64 6.82
CA GLU A 34 -21.08 12.81 5.54
C GLU A 34 -20.73 14.15 4.89
N ALA A 35 -20.68 15.23 5.68
CA ALA A 35 -20.22 16.54 5.21
C ALA A 35 -18.75 16.50 4.74
N ALA A 36 -17.89 15.82 5.50
CA ALA A 36 -16.47 15.68 5.17
C ALA A 36 -16.22 14.84 3.91
N MET A 37 -17.17 14.01 3.46
CA MET A 37 -17.03 13.24 2.22
C MET A 37 -16.97 14.10 0.95
N THR A 38 -17.43 15.34 1.02
CA THR A 38 -17.30 16.31 -0.09
C THR A 38 -15.84 16.48 -0.53
N GLN A 39 -14.88 16.28 0.38
CA GLN A 39 -13.44 16.35 0.12
C GLN A 39 -12.95 15.34 -0.94
N PHE A 40 -13.64 14.21 -1.09
CA PHE A 40 -13.26 13.18 -2.07
C PHE A 40 -13.68 13.49 -3.51
N LYS A 41 -14.40 14.60 -3.76
CA LYS A 41 -14.92 14.99 -5.09
C LYS A 41 -15.62 13.82 -5.81
N LEU A 42 -16.40 13.01 -5.08
CA LEU A 42 -17.05 11.83 -5.63
C LEU A 42 -18.27 12.23 -6.46
N SER A 43 -18.20 12.02 -7.78
CA SER A 43 -19.27 12.38 -8.73
C SER A 43 -20.44 11.41 -8.79
N SER A 44 -20.28 10.17 -8.30
CA SER A 44 -21.28 9.11 -8.41
C SER A 44 -21.77 8.67 -7.03
N GLU A 45 -23.10 8.56 -6.87
CA GLU A 45 -23.74 8.04 -5.66
C GLU A 45 -23.26 6.63 -5.30
N ARG A 46 -23.11 5.76 -6.31
CA ARG A 46 -22.53 4.41 -6.10
C ARG A 46 -21.14 4.47 -5.47
N LYS A 47 -20.27 5.40 -5.91
CA LYS A 47 -18.93 5.58 -5.34
C LYS A 47 -19.01 6.12 -3.90
N ARG A 48 -19.94 7.05 -3.63
CA ARG A 48 -20.19 7.56 -2.28
C ARG A 48 -20.61 6.44 -1.33
N ASN A 49 -21.55 5.58 -1.73
CA ASN A 49 -22.03 4.47 -0.92
C ASN A 49 -20.92 3.46 -0.59
N ILE A 50 -20.02 3.19 -1.54
CA ILE A 50 -18.83 2.36 -1.30
C ILE A 50 -17.92 2.99 -0.25
N VAL A 51 -17.62 4.29 -0.38
CA VAL A 51 -16.75 4.99 0.57
C VAL A 51 -17.40 5.08 1.95
N LEU A 52 -18.70 5.34 2.05
CA LEU A 52 -19.47 5.31 3.31
C LEU A 52 -19.40 3.96 3.99
N SER A 53 -19.61 2.88 3.23
CA SER A 53 -19.48 1.52 3.76
C SER A 53 -18.07 1.27 4.32
N LYS A 54 -17.03 1.73 3.62
CA LYS A 54 -15.65 1.65 4.13
C LYS A 54 -15.39 2.54 5.34
N VAL A 55 -15.99 3.73 5.42
CA VAL A 55 -15.90 4.59 6.60
C VAL A 55 -16.48 3.87 7.81
N ARG A 56 -17.66 3.23 7.68
CA ARG A 56 -18.27 2.44 8.76
C ARG A 56 -17.37 1.26 9.18
N GLU A 57 -16.86 0.50 8.21
CA GLU A 57 -15.94 -0.62 8.45
C GLU A 57 -14.69 -0.18 9.24
N TYR A 58 -14.03 0.91 8.82
CA TYR A 58 -12.82 1.40 9.49
C TYR A 58 -13.11 2.11 10.82
N SER A 59 -14.31 2.65 11.02
CA SER A 59 -14.72 3.27 12.28
C SER A 59 -14.94 2.23 13.39
N ALA A 60 -15.30 1.00 13.03
CA ALA A 60 -15.50 -0.11 13.96
C ALA A 60 -14.17 -0.75 14.41
N LEU A 61 -13.04 -0.43 13.76
CA LEU A 61 -11.73 -0.95 14.14
C LEU A 61 -11.14 -0.17 15.33
N PRO A 62 -10.36 -0.82 16.20
CA PRO A 62 -9.54 -0.13 17.18
C PRO A 62 -8.66 0.92 16.50
N GLU A 63 -8.54 2.11 17.10
CA GLU A 63 -7.85 3.25 16.49
C GLU A 63 -6.42 2.90 16.04
N THR A 64 -5.68 2.17 16.87
CA THR A 64 -4.30 1.76 16.57
C THR A 64 -4.22 0.86 15.34
N GLU A 65 -5.16 -0.09 15.19
CA GLU A 65 -5.25 -0.97 14.03
C GLU A 65 -5.67 -0.20 12.78
N ARG A 66 -6.72 0.63 12.90
CA ARG A 66 -7.21 1.51 11.83
C ARG A 66 -6.10 2.38 11.27
N ASN A 67 -5.43 3.13 12.15
CA ASN A 67 -4.39 4.08 11.77
C ASN A 67 -3.22 3.34 11.11
N ARG A 68 -2.80 2.20 11.65
CA ARG A 68 -1.75 1.37 11.06
C ARG A 68 -2.10 0.91 9.65
N LYS A 69 -3.34 0.43 9.41
CA LYS A 69 -3.78 0.00 8.07
C LYS A 69 -3.77 1.16 7.07
N LEU A 70 -4.28 2.32 7.48
CA LEU A 70 -4.34 3.50 6.62
C LEU A 70 -2.94 4.05 6.32
N ASP A 71 -2.03 4.05 7.30
CA ASP A 71 -0.65 4.50 7.11
C ASP A 71 0.11 3.59 6.13
N VAL A 72 -0.15 2.28 6.13
CA VAL A 72 0.41 1.36 5.13
C VAL A 72 -0.08 1.71 3.72
N LEU A 73 -1.37 2.01 3.55
CA LEU A 73 -1.94 2.36 2.25
C LEU A 73 -1.42 3.71 1.74
N ASP A 74 -1.34 4.68 2.62
CA ASP A 74 -0.82 6.02 2.36
C ASP A 74 0.66 5.98 1.99
N PHE A 75 1.48 5.26 2.75
CA PHE A 75 2.88 5.04 2.43
C PHE A 75 3.06 4.40 1.04
N ARG A 76 2.27 3.37 0.71
CA ARG A 76 2.31 2.69 -0.60
C ARG A 76 1.88 3.60 -1.74
N TRP A 77 0.90 4.46 -1.50
CA TRP A 77 0.43 5.45 -2.48
C TRP A 77 1.57 6.35 -2.96
N HIS A 78 2.43 6.80 -2.05
CA HIS A 78 3.60 7.61 -2.38
C HIS A 78 4.76 6.78 -2.96
N LEU A 79 4.98 5.56 -2.47
CA LEU A 79 6.10 4.72 -2.91
C LEU A 79 5.94 4.20 -4.35
N LEU A 80 4.75 3.69 -4.72
CA LEU A 80 4.57 2.98 -5.98
C LEU A 80 4.88 3.81 -7.24
N PRO A 81 4.45 5.09 -7.35
CA PRO A 81 4.81 5.93 -8.48
C PRO A 81 6.32 6.12 -8.62
N LEU A 82 7.04 6.19 -7.51
CA LEU A 82 8.51 6.34 -7.51
C LEU A 82 9.20 5.06 -7.95
N MET A 83 8.76 3.89 -7.50
CA MET A 83 9.32 2.60 -7.92
C MET A 83 9.17 2.34 -9.42
N LYS A 84 8.10 2.88 -10.03
CA LYS A 84 7.82 2.78 -11.47
C LYS A 84 8.55 3.84 -12.30
N ALA A 85 8.98 4.94 -11.69
CA ALA A 85 9.68 6.01 -12.38
C ALA A 85 11.16 5.67 -12.62
N PRO A 86 11.76 6.18 -13.72
CA PRO A 86 13.21 6.18 -13.91
C PRO A 86 13.91 6.90 -12.75
N LYS A 87 15.12 6.45 -12.38
CA LYS A 87 15.86 6.99 -11.21
C LYS A 87 16.07 8.51 -11.30
N ALA A 88 16.39 9.02 -12.49
CA ALA A 88 16.63 10.45 -12.74
C ALA A 88 15.40 11.33 -12.47
N GLU A 89 14.17 10.79 -12.59
CA GLU A 89 12.92 11.55 -12.43
C GLU A 89 12.35 11.50 -11.00
N ARG A 90 12.99 10.78 -10.08
CA ARG A 90 12.44 10.57 -8.73
C ARG A 90 12.67 11.73 -7.78
N GLY A 91 13.70 12.54 -7.99
CA GLY A 91 14.07 13.65 -7.11
C GLY A 91 12.92 14.64 -6.90
N ASP A 92 12.36 15.14 -8.00
CA ASP A 92 11.25 16.10 -7.95
C ASP A 92 9.98 15.48 -7.34
N ARG A 93 9.74 14.19 -7.61
CA ARG A 93 8.58 13.48 -7.05
C ARG A 93 8.73 13.21 -5.56
N LEU A 94 9.94 12.99 -5.05
CA LEU A 94 10.20 12.83 -3.62
C LEU A 94 9.86 14.10 -2.82
N ALA A 95 10.02 15.29 -3.40
CA ALA A 95 9.65 16.55 -2.74
C ALA A 95 8.14 16.61 -2.39
N SER A 96 7.29 15.97 -3.19
CA SER A 96 5.84 15.86 -2.94
C SER A 96 5.44 14.82 -1.89
N VAL A 97 6.37 13.98 -1.45
CA VAL A 97 6.10 12.97 -0.42
C VAL A 97 6.03 13.64 0.96
N PRO A 98 5.06 13.27 1.81
CA PRO A 98 5.01 13.73 3.20
C PRO A 98 6.31 13.42 3.95
N GLU A 99 6.80 14.37 4.72
CA GLU A 99 8.10 14.30 5.40
C GLU A 99 8.30 13.02 6.23
N ARG A 100 7.25 12.59 6.94
CA ARG A 100 7.23 11.35 7.73
C ARG A 100 7.62 10.09 6.94
N PHE A 101 7.49 10.12 5.61
CA PHE A 101 7.79 8.99 4.73
C PHE A 101 9.05 9.16 3.88
N ARG A 102 9.54 10.39 3.65
CA ARG A 102 10.65 10.67 2.71
C ARG A 102 11.86 9.78 2.95
N ASN A 103 12.43 9.84 4.16
CA ASN A 103 13.60 9.05 4.54
C ASN A 103 13.41 7.54 4.37
N TYR A 104 12.19 7.03 4.62
CA TYR A 104 11.91 5.60 4.47
C TYR A 104 11.77 5.18 3.02
N ILE A 105 11.16 6.04 2.19
CA ILE A 105 11.01 5.82 0.76
C ILE A 105 12.37 5.91 0.07
N GLU A 106 13.21 6.89 0.40
CA GLU A 106 14.57 7.03 -0.16
C GLU A 106 15.42 5.78 0.08
N ARG A 107 15.55 5.35 1.34
CA ARG A 107 16.30 4.12 1.69
C ARG A 107 15.80 2.88 0.95
N ARG A 108 14.53 2.87 0.61
CA ARG A 108 13.88 1.76 -0.08
C ARG A 108 14.10 1.80 -1.58
N LEU A 109 14.11 2.99 -2.16
CA LEU A 109 14.50 3.19 -3.55
C LEU A 109 15.98 2.84 -3.75
N ASP A 110 16.86 3.11 -2.78
CA ASP A 110 18.26 2.68 -2.84
C ASP A 110 18.40 1.16 -2.90
N GLY A 111 17.59 0.43 -2.11
CA GLY A 111 17.54 -1.02 -2.18
C GLY A 111 16.87 -1.53 -3.46
N TRP A 112 15.86 -0.80 -3.95
CA TRP A 112 15.11 -1.15 -5.15
C TRP A 112 16.01 -1.08 -6.39
N ASP A 113 16.84 -0.05 -6.48
CA ASP A 113 17.72 0.17 -7.63
C ASP A 113 18.88 -0.84 -7.73
N LYS A 114 19.14 -1.60 -6.66
CA LYS A 114 20.11 -2.70 -6.65
C LYS A 114 19.54 -4.02 -7.17
N LEU A 115 18.21 -4.13 -7.30
CA LEU A 115 17.59 -5.33 -7.84
C LEU A 115 17.73 -5.38 -9.37
N ASP A 116 17.91 -6.60 -9.88
CA ASP A 116 17.82 -6.88 -11.31
C ASP A 116 16.51 -6.34 -11.89
N SER A 117 16.58 -5.83 -13.13
CA SER A 117 15.43 -5.27 -13.84
C SER A 117 14.27 -6.27 -13.95
N GLU A 118 14.57 -7.54 -14.23
CA GLU A 118 13.57 -8.61 -14.30
C GLU A 118 12.85 -8.82 -12.97
N VAL A 119 13.60 -8.83 -11.86
CA VAL A 119 13.03 -8.97 -10.51
C VAL A 119 12.14 -7.78 -10.16
N ARG A 120 12.56 -6.55 -10.52
CA ARG A 120 11.74 -5.35 -10.33
C ARG A 120 10.42 -5.44 -11.10
N LEU A 121 10.48 -5.86 -12.37
CA LEU A 121 9.29 -6.05 -13.21
C LEU A 121 8.38 -7.15 -12.67
N GLU A 122 8.93 -8.26 -12.19
CA GLU A 122 8.16 -9.35 -11.59
C GLU A 122 7.42 -8.87 -10.33
N LEU A 123 8.10 -8.11 -9.46
CA LEU A 123 7.49 -7.56 -8.24
C LEU A 123 6.40 -6.52 -8.55
N LEU A 124 6.63 -5.62 -9.50
CA LEU A 124 5.63 -4.62 -9.90
C LEU A 124 4.40 -5.28 -10.54
N ARG A 125 4.60 -6.31 -11.37
CA ARG A 125 3.52 -7.06 -12.03
C ARG A 125 2.64 -7.79 -11.02
N ASN A 126 3.25 -8.35 -9.98
CA ASN A 126 2.56 -9.12 -8.94
C ASN A 126 2.15 -8.28 -7.73
N GLU A 127 2.41 -6.97 -7.71
CA GLU A 127 2.21 -6.10 -6.54
C GLU A 127 0.81 -6.21 -5.96
N SER A 128 -0.21 -6.05 -6.81
CA SER A 128 -1.62 -6.05 -6.38
C SER A 128 -2.04 -7.41 -5.80
N PHE A 129 -1.56 -8.49 -6.39
CA PHE A 129 -1.84 -9.85 -5.97
C PHE A 129 -1.12 -10.18 -4.65
N LEU A 130 0.16 -9.85 -4.53
CA LEU A 130 0.93 -10.06 -3.30
C LEU A 130 0.40 -9.19 -2.15
N ARG A 131 -0.07 -7.97 -2.46
CA ARG A 131 -0.80 -7.12 -1.52
C ARG A 131 -2.06 -7.81 -1.02
N TYR A 132 -2.87 -8.35 -1.92
CA TYR A 132 -4.07 -9.11 -1.57
C TYR A 132 -3.74 -10.31 -0.68
N LEU A 133 -2.72 -11.11 -1.02
CA LEU A 133 -2.31 -12.22 -0.16
C LEU A 133 -1.85 -11.74 1.24
N SER A 134 -1.15 -10.61 1.30
CA SER A 134 -0.64 -10.06 2.57
C SER A 134 -1.72 -9.49 3.49
N SER A 135 -2.90 -9.09 2.97
CA SER A 135 -3.95 -8.48 3.80
C SER A 135 -4.60 -9.45 4.79
N PHE A 136 -4.46 -10.76 4.56
CA PHE A 136 -4.98 -11.80 5.46
C PHE A 136 -3.98 -12.21 6.55
N GLY A 137 -2.79 -11.60 6.64
CA GLY A 137 -1.76 -11.97 7.62
C GLY A 137 -0.96 -13.22 7.23
N ARG A 138 -0.46 -13.97 8.21
CA ARG A 138 0.38 -15.17 8.00
C ARG A 138 -0.17 -16.38 8.75
N GLY A 139 0.16 -17.58 8.28
CA GLY A 139 -0.17 -18.84 8.97
C GLY A 139 -1.52 -19.45 8.59
N ARG A 140 -2.05 -20.35 9.43
CA ARG A 140 -3.28 -21.11 9.15
C ARG A 140 -4.52 -20.23 9.14
N HIS A 141 -4.65 -19.32 10.11
CA HIS A 141 -5.77 -18.38 10.21
C HIS A 141 -5.89 -17.47 8.98
N SER A 142 -4.76 -17.05 8.42
CA SER A 142 -4.71 -16.28 7.17
C SER A 142 -5.34 -17.01 5.99
N ARG A 143 -5.07 -18.32 5.85
CA ARG A 143 -5.63 -19.13 4.76
C ARG A 143 -7.14 -19.27 4.89
N VAL A 144 -7.63 -19.51 6.10
CA VAL A 144 -9.08 -19.62 6.36
C VAL A 144 -9.78 -18.30 6.07
N ALA A 145 -9.24 -17.18 6.55
CA ALA A 145 -9.79 -15.85 6.28
C ALA A 145 -9.83 -15.53 4.78
N MET A 146 -8.79 -15.89 4.03
CA MET A 146 -8.74 -15.72 2.59
C MET A 146 -9.80 -16.57 1.88
N THR A 147 -9.92 -17.86 2.22
CA THR A 147 -10.93 -18.75 1.64
C THR A 147 -12.34 -18.25 1.90
N ASN A 148 -12.64 -17.84 3.13
CA ASN A 148 -13.94 -17.29 3.50
C ASN A 148 -14.24 -16.01 2.70
N HIS A 149 -13.25 -15.14 2.54
CA HIS A 149 -13.41 -13.91 1.76
C HIS A 149 -13.69 -14.21 0.28
N ILE A 150 -12.96 -15.14 -0.33
CA ILE A 150 -13.19 -15.58 -1.73
C ILE A 150 -14.59 -16.18 -1.89
N GLY A 151 -15.05 -16.96 -0.91
CA GLY A 151 -16.39 -17.54 -0.91
C GLY A 151 -17.52 -16.50 -0.92
N GLN A 152 -17.27 -15.29 -0.42
CA GLN A 152 -18.23 -14.18 -0.39
C GLN A 152 -18.12 -13.24 -1.60
N MET A 153 -17.18 -13.47 -2.52
CA MET A 153 -16.99 -12.61 -3.69
C MET A 153 -18.04 -12.86 -4.78
N PRO A 154 -18.40 -11.82 -5.55
CA PRO A 154 -19.13 -11.99 -6.81
C PRO A 154 -18.39 -12.94 -7.78
N PRO A 155 -19.10 -13.78 -8.56
CA PRO A 155 -18.49 -14.82 -9.40
C PRO A 155 -17.38 -14.31 -10.33
N ARG A 156 -17.59 -13.17 -11.01
CA ARG A 156 -16.61 -12.56 -11.92
C ARG A 156 -15.30 -12.16 -11.23
N LEU A 157 -15.37 -11.69 -9.98
CA LEU A 157 -14.17 -11.32 -9.21
C LEU A 157 -13.47 -12.55 -8.66
N LYS A 158 -14.26 -13.57 -8.29
CA LYS A 158 -13.79 -14.84 -7.78
C LYS A 158 -12.93 -15.57 -8.82
N GLU A 159 -13.43 -15.76 -10.05
CA GLU A 159 -12.71 -16.46 -11.12
C GLU A 159 -11.32 -15.86 -11.39
N GLY A 160 -11.23 -14.53 -11.51
CA GLY A 160 -9.97 -13.85 -11.77
C GLY A 160 -8.93 -13.96 -10.64
N ILE A 161 -9.38 -14.11 -9.39
CA ILE A 161 -8.49 -14.29 -8.24
C ILE A 161 -8.10 -15.76 -8.06
N GLU A 162 -9.04 -16.69 -8.27
CA GLU A 162 -8.79 -18.13 -8.16
C GLU A 162 -7.72 -18.59 -9.16
N GLY A 163 -7.79 -18.14 -10.42
CA GLY A 163 -6.73 -18.41 -11.41
C GLY A 163 -5.35 -17.96 -10.93
N LYS A 164 -5.22 -16.70 -10.48
CA LYS A 164 -3.96 -16.18 -9.93
C LYS A 164 -3.45 -16.94 -8.71
N ILE A 165 -4.36 -17.44 -7.87
CA ILE A 165 -4.00 -18.27 -6.71
C ILE A 165 -3.47 -19.63 -7.17
N THR A 166 -4.08 -20.24 -8.18
CA THR A 166 -3.61 -21.49 -8.77
C THR A 166 -2.22 -21.31 -9.37
N ASP A 167 -2.05 -20.34 -10.28
CA ASP A 167 -0.75 -20.01 -10.89
C ASP A 167 0.33 -19.76 -9.82
N TRP A 168 -0.03 -19.04 -8.76
CA TRP A 168 0.87 -18.78 -7.65
C TRP A 168 1.25 -20.05 -6.91
N ARG A 169 0.31 -20.98 -6.67
CA ARG A 169 0.56 -22.23 -5.95
C ARG A 169 1.44 -23.20 -6.74
N GLU A 170 1.31 -23.20 -8.06
CA GLU A 170 2.12 -24.00 -8.99
C GLU A 170 3.58 -23.56 -9.01
N LYS A 171 3.88 -22.28 -8.74
CA LYS A 171 5.26 -21.80 -8.65
C LYS A 171 6.07 -22.57 -7.59
N PRO A 172 7.36 -22.86 -7.87
CA PRO A 172 8.27 -23.46 -6.91
C PRO A 172 8.24 -22.76 -5.55
N LYS A 173 8.30 -23.55 -4.48
CA LYS A 173 8.24 -23.03 -3.10
C LYS A 173 9.35 -22.01 -2.82
N THR A 174 10.52 -22.19 -3.44
CA THR A 174 11.67 -21.28 -3.38
C THR A 174 11.33 -19.92 -3.98
N ASP A 175 10.71 -19.91 -5.17
CA ASP A 175 10.30 -18.68 -5.87
C ASP A 175 9.22 -17.93 -5.10
N ARG A 176 8.18 -18.64 -4.65
CA ARG A 176 7.14 -18.05 -3.80
C ARG A 176 7.74 -17.37 -2.56
N ARG A 177 8.66 -18.07 -1.88
CA ARG A 177 9.35 -17.52 -0.69
C ARG A 177 10.25 -16.33 -1.03
N ARG A 178 10.93 -16.33 -2.16
CA ARG A 178 11.74 -15.20 -2.63
C ARG A 178 10.85 -13.99 -2.88
N MET A 179 9.80 -14.15 -3.68
CA MET A 179 8.89 -13.07 -4.08
C MET A 179 8.10 -12.52 -2.88
N THR A 180 7.55 -13.35 -1.99
CA THR A 180 6.90 -12.86 -0.76
C THR A 180 7.86 -12.08 0.14
N ARG A 181 9.13 -12.52 0.28
CA ARG A 181 10.12 -11.79 1.09
C ARG A 181 10.49 -10.45 0.47
N GLN A 182 10.73 -10.39 -0.83
CA GLN A 182 11.02 -9.15 -1.54
C GLN A 182 9.81 -8.20 -1.48
N PHE A 183 8.60 -8.72 -1.65
CA PHE A 183 7.39 -7.92 -1.49
C PHE A 183 7.28 -7.29 -0.10
N HIS A 184 7.41 -8.07 0.97
CA HIS A 184 7.37 -7.50 2.33
C HIS A 184 8.48 -6.48 2.60
N ARG A 185 9.66 -6.68 2.00
CA ARG A 185 10.79 -5.76 2.16
C ARG A 185 10.55 -4.39 1.53
N PHE A 186 9.97 -4.38 0.33
CA PHE A 186 9.80 -3.15 -0.46
C PHE A 186 8.40 -2.54 -0.31
N PHE A 187 7.35 -3.30 -0.04
CA PHE A 187 5.99 -2.75 -0.11
C PHE A 187 5.35 -2.53 1.26
N ASP A 188 5.81 -3.15 2.34
CA ASP A 188 5.19 -2.96 3.67
C ASP A 188 5.67 -1.68 4.36
N LEU A 189 4.87 -1.16 5.29
CA LEU A 189 5.30 -0.03 6.13
C LEU A 189 6.55 -0.43 6.93
N PRO A 190 7.58 0.44 6.99
CA PRO A 190 8.82 0.16 7.71
C PRO A 190 8.58 -0.29 9.15
N SER A 191 9.21 -1.41 9.51
CA SER A 191 9.49 -1.76 10.90
C SER A 191 11.00 -1.70 11.13
N LYS A 192 11.43 -1.56 12.39
CA LYS A 192 12.86 -1.66 12.75
C LYS A 192 13.52 -2.93 12.18
N GLU A 193 12.76 -4.02 12.03
CA GLU A 193 13.23 -5.28 11.45
C GLU A 193 13.41 -5.20 9.92
N GLN A 194 12.52 -4.50 9.21
CA GLN A 194 12.65 -4.29 7.76
C GLN A 194 13.85 -3.41 7.41
N GLU A 195 14.14 -2.40 8.24
CA GLU A 195 15.33 -1.55 8.06
C GLU A 195 16.63 -2.35 8.22
N ARG A 196 16.68 -3.25 9.22
CA ARG A 196 17.81 -4.18 9.40
C ARG A 196 17.96 -5.13 8.21
N ALA A 197 16.85 -5.67 7.70
CA ALA A 197 16.86 -6.56 6.55
C ALA A 197 17.40 -5.88 5.29
N LEU A 198 17.00 -4.63 5.01
CA LEU A 198 17.51 -3.85 3.87
C LEU A 198 19.02 -3.62 3.95
N ARG A 199 19.55 -3.30 5.13
CA ARG A 199 21.00 -3.12 5.34
C ARG A 199 21.80 -4.40 5.09
N GLN A 200 21.27 -5.56 5.49
CA GLN A 200 21.97 -6.85 5.37
C GLN A 200 22.11 -7.34 3.91
N LEU A 201 21.18 -7.01 3.01
CA LEU A 201 21.33 -7.43 1.60
C LEU A 201 22.35 -6.60 0.87
N SER A 202 22.45 -5.30 1.16
CA SER A 202 23.52 -4.51 0.57
C SER A 202 24.90 -5.09 0.85
N ARG A 203 25.06 -5.88 1.92
CA ARG A 203 26.29 -6.61 2.23
C ARG A 203 26.34 -7.96 1.51
N ARG A 204 25.29 -8.78 1.58
CA ARG A 204 25.25 -10.10 0.94
C ARG A 204 25.20 -10.07 -0.59
N GLU A 205 24.58 -9.05 -1.18
CA GLU A 205 24.55 -8.82 -2.62
C GLU A 205 25.91 -8.32 -3.10
N ARG A 206 26.62 -7.47 -2.32
CA ARG A 206 28.03 -7.13 -2.58
C ARG A 206 28.93 -8.38 -2.54
N GLU A 207 28.81 -9.19 -1.49
CA GLU A 207 29.59 -10.44 -1.35
C GLU A 207 29.31 -11.42 -2.51
N ARG A 208 28.07 -11.49 -3.01
CA ARG A 208 27.73 -12.30 -4.19
C ARG A 208 28.29 -11.75 -5.50
N MET A 209 28.34 -10.43 -5.65
CA MET A 209 28.93 -9.79 -6.83
C MET A 209 30.45 -9.93 -6.85
N GLU A 210 31.10 -9.81 -5.69
CA GLU A 210 32.54 -10.05 -5.52
C GLU A 210 32.92 -11.52 -5.72
N SER A 211 32.03 -12.47 -5.38
CA SER A 211 32.28 -13.90 -5.61
C SER A 211 31.93 -14.39 -7.04
N SER A 212 31.40 -13.51 -7.89
CA SER A 212 31.02 -13.82 -9.28
C SER A 212 31.98 -13.20 -10.31
N LEU A 213 33.10 -12.62 -9.84
CA LEU A 213 34.27 -12.18 -10.59
C LEU A 213 35.42 -13.16 -10.36
#